data_AF-A0A2N3C1A9-F1
#
_entry.id   AF-A0A2N3C1A9-F1
#
_cell.length_a   1.000
_cell.length_b   1.000
_cell.length_c   1.000
_cell.angle_alpha   90.00
_cell.angle_beta   90.00
_cell.angle_gamma   90.00
#
_symmetry.space_group_name_H-M   'P 1'
#
loop_
_entity.id
_entity.type
_entity.pdbx_description
1 polymer ?
#
loop_
_entity_poly.entity_id
_entity_poly.type
_entity_poly.pdbx_seq_one_letter_code
_entity_poly.pdbx_strand_id
1 'polypeptide(L)'
;MATDHAPAQSPAQSPAQSDDSYERISFLNHATGEEVPGVMGWREGAENRVVFQVWDGPSFAAEGVDLASAFAAARAGIVRAGFTPQPPVDGGLGDLFTEAESAAPPPRVQPVLWLLAAAILLALLIPVLARAEVPEWNKRIPFPNAPYDYRYDGPNYDSRDGSRNSAARMRHEAKERGDPDWLNIPLDPIVAIVERGSGRVIARYRLEGGQFCDHEDDNCDLDGLFPLVLSTEPQEPVLAVVRHVGAHGQRISVLRPLADATKPVFEATADFALGLRLRRNGLDVIVDRAGSGGEARKEMLHWPDAPAHDRAALPDIILPSAPPLSPSASAFDARLRGIAAARDLPGFVALLTDDVLVSFGGNGGKAEFSEYWRLDSDTGRKTFWATLDRLLAQGAWIEAGGQDDDGDSFPQRITYPWFFAAWPGDVDAENAFIADEDAALRAAPHDGAPVLARLPRAAVLRASAEEGNEVSEWLDPGWLEVVAPGRALGFVRQEDVMPLLDTRMLAVETGTGWKIEAFVAGD
;
A
#
# COMPACT_ATOMS: atom_id res chain seq x y z
N MET A 1 -70.60 -9.69 6.89
CA MET A 1 -69.17 -10.05 6.65
C MET A 1 -68.43 -8.75 6.42
N ALA A 2 -67.93 -8.15 7.50
CA ALA A 2 -67.06 -6.98 7.48
C ALA A 2 -65.79 -7.41 8.19
N THR A 3 -64.64 -7.30 7.52
CA THR A 3 -63.33 -7.63 8.09
C THR A 3 -62.60 -6.33 8.42
N ASP A 4 -62.34 -6.15 9.71
CA ASP A 4 -61.49 -5.11 10.28
C ASP A 4 -60.04 -5.26 9.79
N HIS A 5 -59.48 -4.19 9.23
CA HIS A 5 -58.04 -4.06 9.01
C HIS A 5 -57.42 -3.31 10.19
N ALA A 6 -56.59 -4.01 10.96
CA ALA A 6 -55.72 -3.43 11.97
C ALA A 6 -54.58 -2.62 11.31
N PRO A 7 -54.14 -1.50 11.91
CA PRO A 7 -53.05 -0.70 11.35
C PRO A 7 -51.70 -1.40 11.56
N ALA A 8 -50.88 -1.38 10.51
CA ALA A 8 -49.51 -1.89 10.51
C ALA A 8 -48.64 -1.13 11.52
N GLN A 9 -47.90 -1.89 12.33
CA GLN A 9 -46.88 -1.37 13.24
C GLN A 9 -45.69 -0.82 12.43
N SER A 10 -45.25 0.39 12.76
CA SER A 10 -44.06 1.02 12.20
C SER A 10 -42.81 0.14 12.40
N PRO A 11 -41.89 0.08 11.42
CA PRO A 11 -40.63 -0.65 11.59
C PRO A 11 -39.81 -0.02 12.72
N ALA A 12 -39.16 -0.88 13.50
CA ALA A 12 -38.24 -0.49 14.56
C ALA A 12 -37.18 0.48 14.02
N GLN A 13 -36.97 1.59 14.74
CA GLN A 13 -35.92 2.55 14.45
C GLN A 13 -34.56 1.83 14.42
N SER A 14 -33.80 2.05 13.34
CA SER A 14 -32.40 1.64 13.24
C SER A 14 -31.61 2.11 14.46
N PRO A 15 -30.60 1.35 14.93
CA PRO A 15 -29.68 1.84 15.95
C PRO A 15 -29.10 3.17 15.45
N ALA A 16 -29.18 4.21 16.29
CA ALA A 16 -28.66 5.53 15.97
C ALA A 16 -27.20 5.40 15.51
N GLN A 17 -26.89 5.91 14.32
CA GLN A 17 -25.51 6.21 13.92
C GLN A 17 -24.93 7.08 15.05
N SER A 18 -23.90 6.59 15.73
CA SER A 18 -23.17 7.41 16.70
C SER A 18 -22.42 8.45 15.89
N ASP A 19 -22.78 9.73 16.07
CA ASP A 19 -22.07 10.84 15.43
C ASP A 19 -20.65 10.91 15.97
N ASP A 20 -19.66 10.74 15.09
CA ASP A 20 -18.26 11.00 15.44
C ASP A 20 -18.12 12.48 15.82
N SER A 21 -17.56 12.74 17.01
CA SER A 21 -17.32 14.09 17.51
C SER A 21 -15.86 14.48 17.28
N TYR A 22 -15.63 15.74 16.93
CA TYR A 22 -14.28 16.26 16.65
C TYR A 22 -14.06 17.61 17.32
N GLU A 23 -12.85 17.83 17.82
CA GLU A 23 -12.41 19.10 18.38
C GLU A 23 -10.99 19.43 17.91
N ARG A 24 -10.76 20.71 17.60
CA ARG A 24 -9.41 21.20 17.29
C ARG A 24 -8.61 21.33 18.58
N ILE A 25 -7.40 20.79 18.59
CA ILE A 25 -6.48 20.88 19.71
C ILE A 25 -5.08 21.27 19.23
N SER A 26 -4.24 21.71 20.15
CA SER A 26 -2.81 21.92 19.90
C SER A 26 -2.01 20.70 20.38
N PHE A 27 -0.86 20.45 19.78
CA PHE A 27 0.10 19.44 20.22
C PHE A 27 1.45 20.11 20.45
N LEU A 28 2.11 19.83 21.57
CA LEU A 28 3.49 20.23 21.78
C LEU A 28 4.41 19.23 21.08
N ASN A 29 5.14 19.69 20.07
CA ASN A 29 6.17 18.91 19.39
C ASN A 29 7.44 18.86 20.25
N HIS A 30 7.87 17.65 20.65
CA HIS A 30 9.02 17.49 21.57
C HIS A 30 10.35 17.81 20.91
N ALA A 31 10.44 17.73 19.58
CA ALA A 31 11.67 17.99 18.85
C ALA A 31 11.92 19.50 18.69
N THR A 32 10.87 20.28 18.39
CA THR A 32 10.99 21.72 18.15
C THR A 32 10.64 22.57 19.36
N GLY A 33 9.84 22.04 20.29
CA GLY A 33 9.25 22.79 21.40
C GLY A 33 8.09 23.70 20.98
N GLU A 34 7.65 23.62 19.71
CA GLU A 34 6.57 24.43 19.17
C GLU A 34 5.22 23.75 19.36
N GLU A 35 4.17 24.55 19.51
CA GLU A 35 2.80 24.07 19.41
C GLU A 35 2.40 23.96 17.94
N VAL A 36 1.99 22.76 17.54
CA VAL A 36 1.46 22.48 16.21
C VAL A 36 -0.03 22.16 16.31
N PRO A 37 -0.84 22.63 15.37
CA PRO A 37 -2.28 22.38 15.40
C PRO A 37 -2.63 20.94 15.00
N GLY A 38 -3.82 20.49 15.40
CA GLY A 38 -4.40 19.24 14.96
C GLY A 38 -5.82 19.02 15.44
N VAL A 39 -6.29 17.78 15.39
CA VAL A 39 -7.67 17.39 15.71
C VAL A 39 -7.67 16.17 16.63
N MET A 40 -8.59 16.18 17.60
CA MET A 40 -9.00 15.01 18.36
C MET A 40 -10.40 14.61 17.92
N GLY A 41 -10.56 13.37 17.46
CA GLY A 41 -11.85 12.75 17.18
C GLY A 41 -12.22 11.72 18.24
N TRP A 42 -13.50 11.59 18.59
CA TRP A 42 -13.95 10.52 19.47
C TRP A 42 -15.36 10.04 19.15
N ARG A 43 -15.62 8.79 19.54
CA ARG A 43 -16.89 8.10 19.39
C ARG A 43 -17.18 7.34 20.68
N GLU A 44 -18.37 7.55 21.24
CA GLU A 44 -18.91 6.77 22.35
C GLU A 44 -19.92 5.73 21.81
N GLY A 45 -19.88 4.50 22.34
CA GLY A 45 -20.87 3.48 21.96
C GLY A 45 -20.32 2.06 21.98
N ALA A 46 -20.64 1.28 20.94
CA ALA A 46 -20.21 -0.11 20.82
C ALA A 46 -18.69 -0.27 20.77
N GLU A 47 -18.00 0.75 20.25
CA GLU A 47 -16.54 0.85 20.16
C GLU A 47 -16.14 2.26 20.61
N ASN A 48 -15.83 2.41 21.90
CA ASN A 48 -15.28 3.68 22.40
C ASN A 48 -13.92 3.91 21.77
N ARG A 49 -13.81 4.93 20.93
CA ARG A 49 -12.63 5.18 20.11
C ARG A 49 -12.20 6.63 20.24
N VAL A 50 -10.89 6.85 20.33
CA VAL A 50 -10.27 8.18 20.28
C VAL A 50 -9.20 8.19 19.21
N VAL A 51 -9.14 9.28 18.45
CA VAL A 51 -8.16 9.54 17.40
C VAL A 51 -7.48 10.88 17.66
N PHE A 52 -6.15 10.91 17.61
CA PHE A 52 -5.35 12.13 17.56
C PHE A 52 -4.71 12.25 16.19
N GLN A 53 -4.90 13.40 15.54
CA GLN A 53 -4.27 13.74 14.26
C GLN A 53 -3.52 15.06 14.41
N VAL A 54 -2.20 15.03 14.24
CA VAL A 54 -1.39 16.25 14.09
C VAL A 54 -1.46 16.69 12.63
N TRP A 55 -1.65 17.98 12.34
CA TRP A 55 -1.58 18.46 10.94
C TRP A 55 -0.17 18.27 10.40
N ASP A 56 -0.08 17.72 9.18
CA ASP A 56 1.18 17.34 8.51
C ASP A 56 2.07 16.41 9.37
N GLY A 57 1.43 15.65 10.26
CA GLY A 57 2.07 14.84 11.27
C GLY A 57 1.39 13.48 11.47
N PRO A 58 1.83 12.74 12.50
CA PRO A 58 1.33 11.40 12.76
C PRO A 58 -0.13 11.40 13.21
N SER A 59 -0.80 10.26 12.94
CA SER A 59 -2.14 9.94 13.42
C SER A 59 -2.09 8.73 14.34
N PHE A 60 -2.85 8.75 15.43
CA PHE A 60 -3.02 7.60 16.31
C PHE A 60 -4.47 7.43 16.73
N ALA A 61 -5.00 6.23 16.49
CA ALA A 61 -6.32 5.81 16.96
C ALA A 61 -6.18 4.69 17.99
N ALA A 62 -7.03 4.69 19.01
CA ALA A 62 -7.16 3.58 19.92
C ALA A 62 -8.62 3.37 20.35
N GLU A 63 -8.94 2.11 20.63
CA GLU A 63 -10.22 1.70 21.19
C GLU A 63 -10.05 1.29 22.66
N GLY A 64 -11.11 1.46 23.44
CA GLY A 64 -11.12 1.20 24.88
C GLY A 64 -12.44 0.62 25.35
N VAL A 65 -12.40 0.03 26.55
CA VAL A 65 -13.62 -0.44 27.24
C VAL A 65 -14.54 0.73 27.63
N ASP A 66 -13.95 1.91 27.77
CA ASP A 66 -14.58 3.20 27.98
C ASP A 66 -13.79 4.29 27.24
N LEU A 67 -14.33 5.50 27.18
CA LEU A 67 -13.69 6.61 26.45
C LEU A 67 -12.36 7.04 27.11
N ALA A 68 -12.26 6.94 28.44
CA ALA A 68 -11.04 7.28 29.19
C ALA A 68 -9.86 6.35 28.86
N SER A 69 -10.10 5.04 28.76
CA SER A 69 -9.10 4.05 28.37
C SER A 69 -8.70 4.19 26.90
N ALA A 70 -9.66 4.46 26.00
CA ALA A 70 -9.39 4.77 24.59
C ALA A 70 -8.50 6.02 24.46
N PHE A 71 -8.85 7.09 25.19
CA PHE A 71 -8.08 8.33 25.25
C PHE A 71 -6.66 8.10 25.76
N ALA A 72 -6.50 7.39 26.88
CA ALA A 72 -5.18 7.10 27.46
C ALA A 72 -4.30 6.30 26.51
N ALA A 73 -4.87 5.31 25.80
CA ALA A 73 -4.16 4.51 24.82
C ALA A 73 -3.75 5.31 23.58
N ALA A 74 -4.66 6.10 23.01
CA ALA A 74 -4.37 6.98 21.86
C ALA A 74 -3.32 8.03 22.24
N ARG A 75 -3.42 8.62 23.43
CA ARG A 75 -2.46 9.60 23.96
C ARG A 75 -1.08 8.98 24.14
N ALA A 76 -0.99 7.75 24.66
CA ALA A 76 0.28 7.05 24.78
C ALA A 76 0.92 6.79 23.40
N GLY A 77 0.10 6.53 22.37
CA GLY A 77 0.55 6.40 20.98
C GLY A 77 1.16 7.69 20.45
N ILE A 78 0.41 8.79 20.50
CA ILE A 78 0.86 10.09 19.96
C ILE A 78 2.06 10.66 20.72
N VAL A 79 2.16 10.42 22.04
CA VAL A 79 3.33 10.81 22.86
C VAL A 79 4.58 10.01 22.47
N ARG A 80 4.45 8.71 22.15
CA ARG A 80 5.58 7.93 21.60
C ARG A 80 6.05 8.45 20.24
N ALA A 81 5.16 9.10 19.49
CA ALA A 81 5.50 9.76 18.24
C ALA A 81 6.10 11.17 18.42
N GLY A 82 6.33 11.62 19.66
CA GLY A 82 7.00 12.88 19.97
C GLY A 82 6.05 14.09 20.08
N PHE A 83 4.75 13.86 20.28
CA PHE A 83 3.76 14.93 20.38
C PHE A 83 2.91 14.77 21.66
N THR A 84 2.79 15.83 22.46
CA THR A 84 1.87 15.84 23.61
C THR A 84 0.63 16.67 23.27
N PRO A 85 -0.58 16.06 23.22
CA PRO A 85 -1.81 16.83 23.04
C PRO A 85 -1.98 17.80 24.22
N GLN A 86 -2.32 19.04 23.91
CA GLN A 86 -2.66 20.08 24.87
C GLN A 86 -4.18 20.09 25.07
N PRO A 87 -4.66 20.33 26.30
CA PRO A 87 -6.09 20.49 26.54
C PRO A 87 -6.62 21.68 25.74
N PRO A 88 -7.81 21.59 25.13
CA PRO A 88 -8.41 22.72 24.43
C PRO A 88 -8.64 23.89 25.38
N VAL A 89 -8.40 25.11 24.89
CA VAL A 89 -8.49 26.34 25.70
C VAL A 89 -9.93 26.65 26.13
N ASP A 90 -10.93 26.24 25.32
CA ASP A 90 -12.35 26.59 25.50
C ASP A 90 -13.30 25.38 25.32
N GLY A 91 -12.87 24.18 25.73
CA GLY A 91 -13.55 22.91 25.38
C GLY A 91 -14.10 22.09 26.55
N GLY A 92 -15.16 21.33 26.29
CA GLY A 92 -15.78 20.37 27.24
C GLY A 92 -14.96 19.10 27.49
N LEU A 93 -13.82 18.93 26.81
CA LEU A 93 -12.93 17.77 26.94
C LEU A 93 -11.94 17.85 28.11
N GLY A 94 -11.93 18.95 28.87
CA GLY A 94 -11.02 19.11 30.01
C GLY A 94 -11.09 17.97 31.03
N ASP A 95 -12.26 17.37 31.19
CA ASP A 95 -12.48 16.24 32.10
C ASP A 95 -11.74 14.97 31.63
N LEU A 96 -11.71 14.68 30.33
CA LEU A 96 -10.97 13.51 29.78
C LEU A 96 -9.46 13.64 29.96
N PHE A 97 -8.91 14.86 29.81
CA PHE A 97 -7.50 15.13 30.06
C PHE A 97 -7.17 14.96 31.55
N THR A 98 -8.05 15.40 32.44
CA THR A 98 -7.86 15.33 33.90
C THR A 98 -8.00 13.90 34.42
N GLU A 99 -8.98 13.14 33.95
CA GLU A 99 -9.21 11.75 34.36
C GLU A 99 -8.05 10.83 33.91
N ALA A 100 -7.55 11.00 32.69
CA ALA A 100 -6.46 10.20 32.15
C ALA A 100 -5.13 10.39 32.91
N GLU A 101 -4.86 11.59 33.43
CA GLU A 101 -3.67 11.85 34.27
C GLU A 101 -3.74 11.10 35.61
N SER A 102 -4.94 10.86 36.13
CA SER A 102 -5.14 10.10 37.38
C SER A 102 -5.04 8.59 37.20
N ALA A 103 -5.26 8.08 35.98
CA ALA A 103 -5.27 6.65 35.65
C ALA A 103 -3.88 6.10 35.23
N ALA A 104 -2.87 6.96 35.06
CA ALA A 104 -1.55 6.54 34.62
C ALA A 104 -0.83 5.69 35.70
N PRO A 105 -0.41 4.44 35.41
CA PRO A 105 0.34 3.63 36.36
C PRO A 105 1.70 4.29 36.67
N PRO A 106 2.21 4.17 37.91
CA PRO A 106 3.47 4.80 38.31
C PRO A 106 4.63 4.32 37.42
N PRO A 107 5.58 5.20 37.09
CA PRO A 107 6.67 4.88 36.18
C PRO A 107 7.50 3.72 36.75
N ARG A 108 7.56 2.60 36.02
CA ARG A 108 8.51 1.53 36.31
C ARG A 108 9.91 2.05 36.03
N VAL A 109 10.72 2.13 37.07
CA VAL A 109 12.12 2.52 37.05
C VAL A 109 12.91 1.53 36.18
N GLN A 110 13.25 1.90 34.94
CA GLN A 110 14.51 1.55 34.25
C GLN A 110 14.75 2.46 33.01
N PRO A 111 15.19 3.74 33.17
CA PRO A 111 15.44 4.60 32.00
C PRO A 111 16.89 4.52 31.47
N VAL A 112 17.84 3.93 32.18
CA VAL A 112 19.27 4.11 31.86
C VAL A 112 19.75 3.26 30.68
N LEU A 113 19.21 2.05 30.50
CA LEU A 113 19.63 1.15 29.41
C LEU A 113 19.02 1.55 28.05
N TRP A 114 17.78 2.04 28.05
CA TRP A 114 17.10 2.51 26.84
C TRP A 114 17.69 3.83 26.31
N LEU A 115 18.08 4.74 27.21
CA LEU A 115 18.74 5.99 26.80
C LEU A 115 20.13 5.74 26.19
N LEU A 116 20.86 4.71 26.64
CA LEU A 116 22.14 4.34 26.05
C LEU A 116 21.98 3.69 24.66
N ALA A 117 20.99 2.80 24.51
CA ALA A 117 20.69 2.18 23.22
C ALA A 117 20.21 3.23 22.18
N ALA A 118 19.34 4.15 22.59
CA ALA A 118 18.86 5.24 21.74
C ALA A 118 19.99 6.20 21.34
N ALA A 119 20.91 6.54 22.26
CA ALA A 119 22.04 7.40 21.95
C ALA A 119 23.02 6.76 20.96
N ILE A 120 23.24 5.43 21.04
CA ILE A 120 24.08 4.69 20.09
C ILE A 120 23.38 4.61 18.72
N LEU A 121 22.07 4.35 18.68
CA LEU A 121 21.31 4.32 17.42
C LEU A 121 21.31 5.69 16.73
N LEU A 122 21.12 6.76 17.51
CA LEU A 122 21.11 8.15 17.01
C LEU A 122 22.49 8.55 16.47
N ALA A 123 23.58 8.19 17.16
CA ALA A 123 24.95 8.45 16.69
C ALA A 123 25.30 7.71 15.39
N LEU A 124 24.66 6.56 15.13
CA LEU A 124 24.83 5.78 13.90
C LEU A 124 23.94 6.27 12.73
N LEU A 125 22.79 6.89 13.02
CA LEU A 125 21.84 7.40 12.02
C LEU A 125 22.13 8.84 11.55
N ILE A 126 22.78 9.66 12.37
CA ILE A 126 23.11 11.07 12.03
C ILE A 126 23.91 11.21 10.72
N PRO A 127 24.89 10.33 10.37
CA PRO A 127 25.59 10.42 9.09
C PRO A 127 24.75 10.02 7.88
N VAL A 128 23.66 9.26 8.09
CA VAL A 128 22.76 8.75 7.03
C VAL A 128 21.63 9.75 6.76
N LEU A 129 21.09 10.39 7.80
CA LEU A 129 20.03 11.41 7.69
C LEU A 129 20.55 12.78 7.22
N ALA A 130 21.84 13.08 7.41
CA ALA A 130 22.47 14.31 6.91
C ALA A 130 22.67 14.37 5.38
N ARG A 131 22.05 13.47 4.61
CA ARG A 131 22.19 13.40 3.13
C ARG A 131 20.86 13.38 2.35
N ALA A 132 19.71 13.43 3.02
CA ALA A 132 18.43 13.57 2.33
C ALA A 132 18.05 15.07 2.26
N GLU A 133 18.64 15.78 1.31
CA GLU A 133 18.09 17.08 0.90
C GLU A 133 16.71 16.83 0.28
N VAL A 134 15.68 17.46 0.84
CA VAL A 134 14.39 17.62 0.15
C VAL A 134 14.70 18.25 -1.21
N PRO A 135 14.27 17.65 -2.34
CA PRO A 135 14.56 18.20 -3.65
C PRO A 135 14.03 19.62 -3.74
N GLU A 136 14.90 20.60 -4.00
CA GLU A 136 14.45 21.93 -4.40
C GLU A 136 13.53 21.76 -5.63
N TRP A 137 12.36 22.40 -5.61
CA TRP A 137 11.36 22.41 -6.69
C TRP A 137 11.91 22.79 -8.09
N ASN A 138 13.13 23.33 -8.15
CA ASN A 138 13.83 23.73 -9.38
C ASN A 138 14.98 22.78 -9.81
N LYS A 139 15.24 21.67 -9.10
CA LYS A 139 16.19 20.66 -9.60
C LYS A 139 15.52 19.92 -10.74
N ARG A 140 15.91 20.26 -11.98
CA ARG A 140 15.56 19.51 -13.19
C ARG A 140 15.76 18.02 -12.93
N ILE A 141 14.68 17.25 -12.92
CA ILE A 141 14.78 15.80 -12.85
C ILE A 141 15.05 15.35 -14.28
N PRO A 142 16.29 14.92 -14.62
CA PRO A 142 16.57 14.48 -15.97
C PRO A 142 15.67 13.29 -16.32
N PHE A 143 15.27 13.14 -17.59
CA PHE A 143 14.69 11.88 -18.05
C PHE A 143 15.67 10.74 -17.71
N PRO A 144 15.25 9.71 -16.93
CA PRO A 144 16.18 8.71 -16.39
C PRO A 144 16.86 7.87 -17.48
N ASN A 145 16.20 7.77 -18.62
CA ASN A 145 16.37 6.70 -19.61
C ASN A 145 16.67 7.23 -21.02
N ALA A 146 16.66 8.55 -21.23
CA ALA A 146 16.73 9.14 -22.56
C ALA A 146 17.70 10.33 -22.63
N PRO A 147 18.28 10.65 -23.80
CA PRO A 147 19.20 11.78 -23.99
C PRO A 147 18.48 13.14 -23.99
N TYR A 148 17.42 13.27 -23.20
CA TYR A 148 16.57 14.45 -23.12
C TYR A 148 16.59 15.06 -21.71
N ASP A 149 16.16 16.31 -21.65
CA ASP A 149 15.90 17.12 -20.46
C ASP A 149 14.65 17.98 -20.76
N TYR A 150 14.07 18.64 -19.76
CA TYR A 150 13.00 19.60 -19.96
C TYR A 150 13.37 20.98 -19.42
N ARG A 151 12.77 22.01 -20.01
CA ARG A 151 12.86 23.40 -19.56
C ARG A 151 11.46 23.93 -19.38
N TYR A 152 11.24 24.54 -18.23
CA TYR A 152 10.02 25.26 -17.93
C TYR A 152 10.30 26.76 -18.09
N ASP A 153 9.65 27.38 -19.06
CA ASP A 153 9.62 28.82 -19.29
C ASP A 153 8.22 29.31 -18.90
N GLY A 154 8.04 29.56 -17.60
CA GLY A 154 6.83 30.15 -17.03
C GLY A 154 7.19 31.13 -15.92
N PRO A 155 6.22 31.93 -15.43
CA PRO A 155 6.42 32.76 -14.24
C PRO A 155 6.89 31.85 -13.10
N ASN A 156 8.12 32.08 -12.64
CA ASN A 156 8.74 31.29 -11.59
C ASN A 156 8.19 31.79 -10.25
N TYR A 157 7.39 30.96 -9.56
CA TYR A 157 7.04 31.19 -8.17
C TYR A 157 8.19 30.66 -7.29
N ASP A 158 9.24 31.46 -7.12
CA ASP A 158 10.23 31.20 -6.07
C ASP A 158 9.69 31.78 -4.77
N SER A 159 9.24 30.93 -3.85
CA SER A 159 8.55 31.31 -2.61
C SER A 159 9.48 31.86 -1.52
N ARG A 160 10.81 31.88 -1.71
CA ARG A 160 11.73 32.32 -0.66
C ARG A 160 11.69 33.82 -0.37
N ASP A 161 11.14 34.64 -1.26
CA ASP A 161 11.07 36.09 -1.07
C ASP A 161 9.69 36.63 -0.68
N GLY A 162 8.67 35.77 -0.54
CA GLY A 162 7.28 36.19 -0.27
C GLY A 162 6.70 37.15 -1.31
N SER A 163 7.35 37.30 -2.46
CA SER A 163 7.00 38.26 -3.50
C SER A 163 6.32 37.49 -4.64
N ARG A 164 5.00 37.48 -4.57
CA ARG A 164 4.05 36.91 -5.56
C ARG A 164 4.46 37.28 -6.99
N ASN A 165 5.04 36.38 -7.77
CA ASN A 165 5.35 36.60 -9.19
C ASN A 165 4.30 35.93 -10.09
N SER A 166 3.02 36.27 -9.88
CA SER A 166 1.98 35.85 -10.80
C SER A 166 2.17 36.53 -12.17
N ALA A 167 1.79 35.85 -13.24
CA ALA A 167 1.71 36.45 -14.57
C ALA A 167 0.81 37.72 -14.56
N ALA A 168 -0.17 37.78 -13.65
CA ALA A 168 -0.97 38.97 -13.39
C ALA A 168 -0.15 40.14 -12.83
N ARG A 169 0.80 39.91 -11.91
CA ARG A 169 1.73 40.94 -11.43
C ARG A 169 2.75 41.31 -12.49
N MET A 170 3.30 40.37 -13.26
CA MET A 170 4.20 40.70 -14.38
C MET A 170 3.51 41.61 -15.41
N ARG A 171 2.23 41.34 -15.71
CA ARG A 171 1.40 42.24 -16.52
C ARG A 171 1.15 43.58 -15.83
N HIS A 172 0.89 43.60 -14.53
CA HIS A 172 0.71 44.82 -13.75
C HIS A 172 1.98 45.69 -13.76
N GLU A 173 3.14 45.12 -13.47
CA GLU A 173 4.43 45.80 -13.44
C GLU A 173 4.88 46.24 -14.84
N ALA A 174 4.67 45.42 -15.88
CA ALA A 174 4.92 45.83 -17.26
C ALA A 174 4.01 46.99 -17.68
N LYS A 175 2.72 46.94 -17.29
CA LYS A 175 1.77 48.03 -17.48
C LYS A 175 2.20 49.30 -16.73
N GLU A 176 2.66 49.19 -15.49
CA GLU A 176 3.17 50.32 -14.69
C GLU A 176 4.45 50.93 -15.26
N ARG A 177 5.32 50.11 -15.87
CA ARG A 177 6.52 50.58 -16.58
C ARG A 177 6.22 51.18 -17.97
N GLY A 178 4.97 51.16 -18.42
CA GLY A 178 4.57 51.65 -19.74
C GLY A 178 5.09 50.78 -20.89
N ASP A 179 5.37 49.50 -20.63
CA ASP A 179 5.77 48.55 -21.66
C ASP A 179 4.59 48.35 -22.63
N PRO A 180 4.67 48.74 -23.91
CA PRO A 180 3.56 48.63 -24.85
C PRO A 180 3.11 47.18 -25.09
N ASP A 181 3.94 46.19 -24.75
CA ASP A 181 3.68 44.76 -24.92
C ASP A 181 3.16 44.07 -23.65
N TRP A 182 2.79 44.81 -22.61
CA TRP A 182 2.29 44.23 -21.35
C TRP A 182 1.09 43.29 -21.52
N LEU A 183 0.25 43.50 -22.54
CA LEU A 183 -0.88 42.63 -22.90
C LEU A 183 -0.44 41.31 -23.56
N ASN A 184 0.74 41.30 -24.17
CA ASN A 184 1.31 40.18 -24.93
C ASN A 184 2.19 39.27 -24.07
N ILE A 185 2.39 39.59 -22.78
CA ILE A 185 3.08 38.70 -21.85
C ILE A 185 2.30 37.38 -21.79
N PRO A 186 2.90 36.26 -22.24
CA PRO A 186 2.24 34.96 -22.23
C PRO A 186 1.90 34.60 -20.79
N LEU A 187 0.63 34.34 -20.50
CA LEU A 187 0.20 33.84 -19.18
C LEU A 187 0.46 32.35 -19.05
N ASP A 188 0.38 31.63 -20.17
CA ASP A 188 0.47 30.19 -20.18
C ASP A 188 1.95 29.78 -20.11
N PRO A 189 2.32 28.93 -19.14
CA PRO A 189 3.68 28.40 -19.08
C PRO A 189 4.02 27.61 -20.34
N ILE A 190 5.30 27.64 -20.71
CA ILE A 190 5.83 26.84 -21.81
C ILE A 190 6.73 25.75 -21.24
N VAL A 191 6.48 24.51 -21.63
CA VAL A 191 7.42 23.40 -21.40
C VAL A 191 8.11 23.06 -22.70
N ALA A 192 9.44 23.10 -22.70
CA ALA A 192 10.27 22.70 -23.81
C ALA A 192 11.03 21.42 -23.48
N ILE A 193 10.94 20.41 -24.35
CA ILE A 193 11.77 19.21 -24.26
C ILE A 193 13.03 19.45 -25.07
N VAL A 194 14.21 19.21 -24.49
CA VAL A 194 15.51 19.51 -25.09
C VAL A 194 16.41 18.28 -25.10
N GLU A 195 17.22 18.13 -26.15
CA GLU A 195 18.24 17.10 -26.23
C GLU A 195 19.45 17.50 -25.36
N ARG A 196 19.86 16.64 -24.42
CA ARG A 196 20.86 16.93 -23.38
C ARG A 196 22.23 17.30 -23.95
N GLY A 197 22.65 16.64 -25.02
CA GLY A 197 23.97 16.85 -25.63
C GLY A 197 24.07 18.13 -26.47
N SER A 198 23.02 18.46 -27.22
CA SER A 198 23.04 19.60 -28.16
C SER A 198 22.33 20.85 -27.62
N GLY A 199 21.49 20.69 -26.58
CA GLY A 199 20.57 21.72 -26.11
C GLY A 199 19.43 22.03 -27.10
N ARG A 200 19.31 21.27 -28.19
CA ARG A 200 18.29 21.48 -29.23
C ARG A 200 16.90 21.21 -28.66
N VAL A 201 16.00 22.18 -28.80
CA VAL A 201 14.58 22.02 -28.47
C VAL A 201 13.93 21.08 -29.49
N ILE A 202 13.35 19.99 -29.03
CA ILE A 202 12.66 19.01 -29.88
C ILE A 202 11.14 19.19 -29.87
N ALA A 203 10.58 19.77 -28.81
CA ALA A 203 9.16 20.08 -28.69
C ALA A 203 8.93 21.27 -27.78
N ARG A 204 7.81 21.98 -27.99
CA ARG A 204 7.34 23.07 -27.12
C ARG A 204 5.85 22.92 -26.92
N TYR A 205 5.43 22.91 -25.66
CA TYR A 205 4.05 22.79 -25.26
C TYR A 205 3.64 24.04 -24.51
N ARG A 206 2.54 24.66 -24.94
CA ARG A 206 1.87 25.70 -24.17
C ARG A 206 0.90 25.01 -23.22
N LEU A 207 1.08 25.27 -21.94
CA LEU A 207 0.27 24.71 -20.87
C LEU A 207 -0.95 25.62 -20.67
N GLU A 208 -1.99 25.43 -21.48
CA GLU A 208 -3.21 26.24 -21.41
C GLU A 208 -4.06 25.86 -20.18
N GLY A 209 -4.67 26.87 -19.56
CA GLY A 209 -5.79 26.69 -18.63
C GLY A 209 -5.47 26.03 -17.29
N GLY A 210 -4.41 26.46 -16.61
CA GLY A 210 -4.08 26.03 -15.25
C GLY A 210 -2.76 26.64 -14.78
N GLN A 211 -2.44 26.48 -13.50
CA GLN A 211 -1.20 26.96 -12.88
C GLN A 211 -0.67 25.92 -11.90
N PHE A 212 0.63 25.95 -11.60
CA PHE A 212 1.15 25.19 -10.47
C PHE A 212 0.79 25.94 -9.19
N CYS A 213 0.11 25.27 -8.27
CA CYS A 213 -0.24 25.79 -6.95
C CYS A 213 0.99 25.82 -6.02
N ASP A 214 1.02 26.73 -5.03
CA ASP A 214 1.95 26.69 -3.91
C ASP A 214 1.26 26.16 -2.63
N HIS A 215 2.03 25.46 -1.79
CA HIS A 215 1.54 24.63 -0.69
C HIS A 215 0.86 25.42 0.44
N GLU A 216 -0.42 25.76 0.29
CA GLU A 216 -1.37 26.03 1.41
C GLU A 216 -2.83 25.68 1.03
N ASP A 217 -3.14 25.46 -0.25
CA ASP A 217 -4.48 25.09 -0.73
C ASP A 217 -4.66 23.56 -0.89
N ASP A 218 -5.91 23.09 -0.81
CA ASP A 218 -6.26 21.67 -0.92
C ASP A 218 -5.69 21.05 -2.23
N ASN A 219 -5.01 19.89 -2.12
CA ASN A 219 -4.50 19.00 -3.19
C ASN A 219 -3.25 19.42 -4.00
N CYS A 220 -2.59 20.52 -3.63
CA CYS A 220 -1.45 21.07 -4.41
C CYS A 220 -0.18 20.18 -4.44
N ASP A 221 -0.11 19.12 -3.62
CA ASP A 221 1.05 18.23 -3.54
C ASP A 221 1.33 17.43 -4.82
N LEU A 222 0.33 17.29 -5.70
CA LEU A 222 0.47 16.58 -6.97
C LEU A 222 0.79 17.50 -8.14
N ASP A 223 0.78 18.82 -7.97
CA ASP A 223 1.13 19.76 -9.01
C ASP A 223 2.63 19.65 -9.35
N GLY A 224 2.94 19.38 -10.62
CA GLY A 224 4.33 19.16 -10.99
C GLY A 224 4.59 18.62 -12.40
N LEU A 225 5.87 18.41 -12.66
CA LEU A 225 6.41 17.87 -13.91
C LEU A 225 7.04 16.51 -13.59
N PHE A 226 6.48 15.43 -14.14
CA PHE A 226 6.83 14.05 -13.81
C PHE A 226 7.37 13.34 -15.06
N PRO A 227 8.70 13.20 -15.21
CA PRO A 227 9.28 12.36 -16.24
C PRO A 227 8.88 10.92 -16.02
N LEU A 228 8.28 10.29 -17.04
CA LEU A 228 7.85 8.89 -17.00
C LEU A 228 8.79 8.03 -17.86
N VAL A 229 9.07 6.82 -17.36
CA VAL A 229 9.82 5.78 -18.09
C VAL A 229 8.84 4.67 -18.43
N LEU A 230 8.47 4.57 -19.71
CA LEU A 230 7.62 3.49 -20.19
C LEU A 230 8.48 2.27 -20.52
N SER A 231 8.13 1.09 -20.01
CA SER A 231 8.93 -0.12 -20.27
C SER A 231 8.90 -0.58 -21.73
N THR A 232 7.82 -0.25 -22.45
CA THR A 232 7.62 -0.58 -23.87
C THR A 232 8.41 0.33 -24.79
N GLU A 233 8.68 1.56 -24.36
CA GLU A 233 9.38 2.59 -25.12
C GLU A 233 10.41 3.30 -24.22
N PRO A 234 11.42 2.58 -23.71
CA PRO A 234 12.31 3.07 -22.65
C PRO A 234 13.28 4.16 -23.13
N GLN A 235 13.22 4.59 -24.39
CA GLN A 235 14.02 5.70 -24.92
C GLN A 235 13.15 6.92 -25.27
N GLU A 236 11.83 6.80 -25.17
CA GLU A 236 10.94 7.91 -25.45
C GLU A 236 10.86 8.85 -24.23
N PRO A 237 11.04 10.16 -24.42
CA PRO A 237 10.82 11.13 -23.35
C PRO A 237 9.32 11.34 -23.14
N VAL A 238 8.77 10.80 -22.05
CA VAL A 238 7.37 11.00 -21.69
C VAL A 238 7.29 11.90 -20.46
N LEU A 239 6.54 13.00 -20.55
CA LEU A 239 6.39 13.94 -19.43
C LEU A 239 4.91 14.09 -19.07
N ALA A 240 4.54 13.69 -17.86
CA ALA A 240 3.24 14.03 -17.28
C ALA A 240 3.33 15.39 -16.58
N VAL A 241 2.35 16.25 -16.81
CA VAL A 241 2.28 17.60 -16.25
C VAL A 241 0.96 17.75 -15.52
N VAL A 242 1.00 17.88 -14.20
CA VAL A 242 -0.18 18.08 -13.36
C VAL A 242 -0.21 19.53 -12.90
N ARG A 243 -1.37 20.18 -13.04
CA ARG A 243 -1.59 21.59 -12.72
C ARG A 243 -2.95 21.80 -12.11
N HIS A 244 -3.06 22.73 -11.18
CA HIS A 244 -4.33 23.25 -10.70
C HIS A 244 -5.14 23.95 -11.79
N VAL A 245 -6.46 23.75 -11.77
CA VAL A 245 -7.46 24.40 -12.62
C VAL A 245 -8.59 24.92 -11.74
N GLY A 246 -8.68 26.24 -11.61
CA GLY A 246 -9.66 26.87 -10.73
C GLY A 246 -9.23 26.80 -9.26
N ALA A 247 -10.20 26.71 -8.34
CA ALA A 247 -9.92 26.67 -6.90
C ALA A 247 -9.63 25.24 -6.39
N HIS A 248 -10.23 24.22 -6.99
CA HIS A 248 -10.17 22.85 -6.47
C HIS A 248 -9.79 21.80 -7.52
N GLY A 249 -9.90 22.11 -8.82
CA GLY A 249 -9.66 21.12 -9.87
C GLY A 249 -8.18 20.93 -10.17
N GLN A 250 -7.82 19.76 -10.71
CA GLN A 250 -6.48 19.47 -11.21
C GLN A 250 -6.57 18.93 -12.64
N ARG A 251 -5.60 19.28 -13.48
CA ARG A 251 -5.47 18.78 -14.84
C ARG A 251 -4.13 18.11 -15.03
N ILE A 252 -4.17 16.89 -15.56
CA ILE A 252 -3.00 16.24 -16.13
C ILE A 252 -2.97 16.43 -17.64
N SER A 253 -1.79 16.73 -18.16
CA SER A 253 -1.46 16.67 -19.59
C SER A 253 -0.26 15.73 -19.76
N VAL A 254 -0.34 14.74 -20.66
CA VAL A 254 0.78 13.85 -20.97
C VAL A 254 1.40 14.22 -22.32
N LEU A 255 2.70 14.46 -22.31
CA LEU A 255 3.48 14.98 -23.43
C LEU A 255 4.40 13.88 -23.99
N ARG A 256 4.29 13.59 -25.29
CA ARG A 256 5.14 12.64 -26.04
C ARG A 256 5.72 13.37 -27.26
N PRO A 257 6.88 14.04 -27.15
CA PRO A 257 7.41 14.91 -28.19
C PRO A 257 7.87 14.19 -29.44
N LEU A 258 8.06 12.87 -29.39
CA LEU A 258 8.31 12.04 -30.57
C LEU A 258 7.01 11.63 -31.29
N ALA A 259 5.87 11.64 -30.59
CA ALA A 259 4.55 11.38 -31.16
C ALA A 259 3.86 12.66 -31.65
N ASP A 260 3.79 13.69 -30.81
CA ASP A 260 3.28 15.03 -31.16
C ASP A 260 4.10 16.11 -30.43
N ALA A 261 4.84 16.91 -31.19
CA ALA A 261 5.74 17.94 -30.64
C ALA A 261 5.03 19.25 -30.25
N THR A 262 3.71 19.34 -30.45
CA THR A 262 2.93 20.58 -30.36
C THR A 262 1.78 20.52 -29.36
N LYS A 263 1.25 19.33 -29.07
CA LYS A 263 0.09 19.14 -28.19
C LYS A 263 0.26 17.94 -27.27
N PRO A 264 -0.36 17.96 -26.07
CA PRO A 264 -0.48 16.78 -25.25
C PRO A 264 -1.17 15.65 -26.02
N VAL A 265 -0.69 14.43 -25.83
CA VAL A 265 -1.31 13.22 -26.40
C VAL A 265 -2.42 12.67 -25.52
N PHE A 266 -2.58 13.24 -24.33
CA PHE A 266 -3.69 12.97 -23.41
C PHE A 266 -3.86 14.11 -22.42
N GLU A 267 -5.11 14.39 -22.09
CA GLU A 267 -5.47 15.32 -21.03
C GLU A 267 -6.67 14.81 -20.26
N ALA A 268 -6.65 15.00 -18.95
CA ALA A 268 -7.80 14.78 -18.08
C ALA A 268 -7.86 15.88 -17.03
N THR A 269 -9.07 16.26 -16.63
CA THR A 269 -9.31 17.24 -15.57
C THR A 269 -10.17 16.57 -14.50
N ALA A 270 -9.72 16.61 -13.26
CA ALA A 270 -10.44 16.25 -12.05
C ALA A 270 -11.12 17.50 -11.46
N ASP A 271 -12.30 17.33 -10.88
CA ASP A 271 -13.05 18.45 -10.30
C ASP A 271 -12.51 18.85 -8.91
N PHE A 272 -11.99 17.89 -8.13
CA PHE A 272 -11.37 18.14 -6.82
C PHE A 272 -10.10 17.35 -6.53
N ALA A 273 -9.85 16.18 -7.12
CA ALA A 273 -8.70 15.36 -6.79
C ALA A 273 -8.30 14.46 -7.95
N LEU A 274 -7.01 14.49 -8.26
CA LEU A 274 -6.42 13.67 -9.29
C LEU A 274 -5.50 12.62 -8.65
N GLY A 275 -5.66 11.36 -9.01
CA GLY A 275 -4.78 10.26 -8.61
C GLY A 275 -4.03 9.71 -9.81
N LEU A 276 -2.74 9.42 -9.64
CA LEU A 276 -1.88 8.85 -10.68
C LEU A 276 -1.34 7.49 -10.27
N ARG A 277 -1.44 6.50 -11.16
CA ARG A 277 -0.78 5.20 -11.02
C ARG A 277 -0.01 4.89 -12.29
N LEU A 278 1.32 4.80 -12.17
CA LEU A 278 2.17 4.36 -13.27
C LEU A 278 1.77 2.93 -13.66
N ARG A 279 1.79 2.64 -14.96
CA ARG A 279 1.68 1.30 -15.53
C ARG A 279 2.93 1.00 -16.33
N ARG A 280 3.20 -0.28 -16.54
CA ARG A 280 4.23 -0.79 -17.45
C ARG A 280 4.29 -0.05 -18.80
N ASN A 281 3.15 0.37 -19.34
CA ASN A 281 3.00 0.98 -20.65
C ASN A 281 2.31 2.35 -20.65
N GLY A 282 2.13 2.98 -19.49
CA GLY A 282 1.41 4.24 -19.44
C GLY A 282 1.03 4.66 -18.04
N LEU A 283 -0.16 5.25 -17.90
CA LEU A 283 -0.64 5.86 -16.67
C LEU A 283 -2.13 5.57 -16.50
N ASP A 284 -2.53 5.14 -15.31
CA ASP A 284 -3.92 5.23 -14.89
C ASP A 284 -4.12 6.58 -14.20
N VAL A 285 -5.14 7.30 -14.64
CA VAL A 285 -5.50 8.62 -14.12
C VAL A 285 -6.88 8.51 -13.50
N ILE A 286 -6.92 8.60 -12.17
CA ILE A 286 -8.15 8.58 -11.39
C ILE A 286 -8.59 10.02 -11.24
N VAL A 287 -9.70 10.39 -11.87
CA VAL A 287 -10.30 11.71 -11.73
C VAL A 287 -11.58 11.60 -10.94
N ASP A 288 -11.83 12.55 -10.06
CA ASP A 288 -13.15 12.74 -9.52
C ASP A 288 -14.01 13.67 -10.38
N ARG A 289 -15.32 13.49 -10.27
CA ARG A 289 -16.32 14.29 -10.97
C ARG A 289 -17.41 14.71 -10.00
N ALA A 290 -17.75 15.99 -10.00
CA ALA A 290 -18.92 16.52 -9.33
C ALA A 290 -20.19 16.09 -10.08
N GLY A 291 -21.01 15.26 -9.46
CA GLY A 291 -22.36 14.95 -9.93
C GLY A 291 -23.30 16.15 -9.78
N SER A 292 -24.40 16.16 -10.53
CA SER A 292 -25.41 17.24 -10.46
C SER A 292 -26.10 17.39 -9.10
N GLY A 293 -25.93 16.41 -8.20
CA GLY A 293 -26.46 16.41 -6.84
C GLY A 293 -25.41 16.65 -5.74
N GLY A 294 -24.16 17.00 -6.08
CA GLY A 294 -23.07 17.16 -5.11
C GLY A 294 -22.35 15.86 -4.72
N GLU A 295 -22.77 14.70 -5.24
CA GLU A 295 -22.05 13.44 -5.09
C GLU A 295 -20.77 13.45 -5.93
N ALA A 296 -19.62 13.12 -5.34
CA ALA A 296 -18.38 12.91 -6.06
C ALA A 296 -18.34 11.46 -6.60
N ARG A 297 -18.13 11.28 -7.90
CA ARG A 297 -17.85 9.97 -8.51
C ARG A 297 -16.38 9.91 -8.94
N LYS A 298 -15.72 8.77 -8.73
CA LYS A 298 -14.38 8.52 -9.28
C LYS A 298 -14.48 7.82 -10.63
N GLU A 299 -13.67 8.25 -11.58
CA GLU A 299 -13.54 7.70 -12.92
C GLU A 299 -12.07 7.37 -13.15
N MET A 300 -11.78 6.13 -13.55
CA MET A 300 -10.42 5.71 -13.91
C MET A 300 -10.26 5.81 -15.43
N LEU A 301 -9.33 6.65 -15.86
CA LEU A 301 -8.94 6.83 -17.26
C LEU A 301 -7.60 6.15 -17.50
N HIS A 302 -7.41 5.63 -18.70
CA HIS A 302 -6.20 4.89 -19.06
C HIS A 302 -5.45 5.64 -20.16
N TRP A 303 -4.19 5.98 -19.93
CA TRP A 303 -3.34 6.54 -20.96
C TRP A 303 -2.16 5.61 -21.29
N PRO A 304 -1.82 5.41 -22.59
CA PRO A 304 -2.68 5.69 -23.75
C PRO A 304 -4.04 4.96 -23.64
N ASP A 305 -5.06 5.47 -24.35
CA ASP A 305 -6.38 4.82 -24.58
C ASP A 305 -6.27 3.45 -25.27
N ALA A 306 -5.03 2.98 -25.46
CA ALA A 306 -4.78 1.62 -25.87
C ALA A 306 -5.64 0.70 -24.99
N PRO A 307 -6.48 -0.17 -25.58
CA PRO A 307 -7.08 -1.25 -24.81
C PRO A 307 -5.92 -1.87 -24.08
N ALA A 308 -5.99 -1.90 -22.73
CA ALA A 308 -4.91 -2.33 -21.84
C ALA A 308 -4.07 -3.35 -22.60
N HIS A 309 -2.85 -2.97 -23.03
CA HIS A 309 -2.08 -3.70 -24.06
C HIS A 309 -2.42 -5.15 -23.94
N ASP A 310 -2.92 -5.78 -25.03
CA ASP A 310 -3.21 -7.21 -25.12
C ASP A 310 -2.27 -7.92 -24.16
N ARG A 311 -2.76 -8.16 -22.92
CA ARG A 311 -1.92 -8.39 -21.73
C ARG A 311 -0.95 -9.42 -22.21
N ALA A 312 0.33 -9.07 -22.41
CA ALA A 312 1.28 -9.97 -23.05
C ALA A 312 1.08 -11.29 -22.32
N ALA A 313 0.49 -12.25 -23.04
CA ALA A 313 -0.37 -13.28 -22.47
C ALA A 313 0.14 -13.68 -21.10
N LEU A 314 -0.50 -13.25 -20.00
CA LEU A 314 -0.14 -13.83 -18.71
C LEU A 314 -0.26 -15.33 -18.93
N PRO A 315 0.83 -16.08 -18.77
CA PRO A 315 0.84 -17.48 -19.15
C PRO A 315 -0.27 -18.15 -18.36
N ASP A 316 -1.04 -19.03 -19.02
CA ASP A 316 -1.94 -19.88 -18.28
C ASP A 316 -1.07 -20.71 -17.32
N ILE A 317 -1.21 -20.46 -16.03
CA ILE A 317 -0.45 -21.16 -15.01
C ILE A 317 -1.15 -22.51 -14.81
N ILE A 318 -0.67 -23.50 -15.55
CA ILE A 318 -1.12 -24.87 -15.43
C ILE A 318 -0.18 -25.57 -14.45
N LEU A 319 -0.64 -25.71 -13.20
CA LEU A 319 0.10 -26.49 -12.22
C LEU A 319 -0.01 -27.99 -12.55
N PRO A 320 1.10 -28.74 -12.51
CA PRO A 320 1.06 -30.20 -12.64
C PRO A 320 0.32 -30.83 -11.45
N SER A 321 -0.08 -32.09 -11.57
CA SER A 321 -0.49 -32.84 -10.38
C SER A 321 0.73 -33.14 -9.50
N ALA A 322 0.56 -33.11 -8.18
CA ALA A 322 1.62 -33.51 -7.26
C ALA A 322 2.09 -34.95 -7.56
N PRO A 323 3.40 -35.20 -7.68
CA PRO A 323 3.93 -36.54 -7.87
C PRO A 323 3.63 -37.40 -6.64
N PRO A 324 3.47 -38.73 -6.81
CA PRO A 324 3.33 -39.62 -5.66
C PRO A 324 4.58 -39.54 -4.78
N LEU A 325 4.39 -39.46 -3.47
CA LEU A 325 5.49 -39.51 -2.52
C LEU A 325 6.21 -40.87 -2.57
N SER A 326 7.53 -40.86 -2.39
CA SER A 326 8.30 -42.09 -2.20
C SER A 326 7.81 -42.86 -0.94
N PRO A 327 8.12 -44.15 -0.77
CA PRO A 327 7.70 -44.87 0.44
C PRO A 327 8.20 -44.25 1.75
N SER A 328 9.44 -43.75 1.79
CA SER A 328 9.98 -43.06 2.99
C SER A 328 9.30 -41.72 3.23
N ALA A 329 9.06 -40.94 2.16
CA ALA A 329 8.33 -39.68 2.23
C ALA A 329 6.86 -39.87 2.65
N SER A 330 6.19 -40.90 2.13
CA SER A 330 4.82 -41.25 2.50
C SER A 330 4.71 -41.63 3.99
N ALA A 331 5.70 -42.37 4.52
CA ALA A 331 5.76 -42.71 5.93
C ALA A 331 5.99 -41.47 6.81
N PHE A 332 6.80 -40.52 6.35
CA PHE A 332 6.98 -39.24 7.02
C PHE A 332 5.70 -38.38 7.00
N ASP A 333 5.04 -38.19 5.85
CA ASP A 333 3.77 -37.46 5.74
C ASP A 333 2.70 -38.07 6.65
N ALA A 334 2.54 -39.40 6.65
CA ALA A 334 1.60 -40.09 7.54
C ALA A 334 1.91 -39.85 9.02
N ARG A 335 3.19 -39.88 9.40
CA ARG A 335 3.62 -39.59 10.78
C ARG A 335 3.35 -38.13 11.16
N LEU A 336 3.65 -37.19 10.26
CA LEU A 336 3.44 -35.77 10.47
C LEU A 336 1.95 -35.45 10.65
N ARG A 337 1.08 -36.03 9.81
CA ARG A 337 -0.38 -35.93 9.96
C ARG A 337 -0.88 -36.54 11.27
N GLY A 338 -0.30 -37.66 11.69
CA GLY A 338 -0.62 -38.27 12.99
C GLY A 338 -0.26 -37.35 14.16
N ILE A 339 0.91 -36.72 14.12
CA ILE A 339 1.36 -35.72 15.11
C ILE A 339 0.41 -34.51 15.13
N ALA A 340 0.06 -33.97 13.95
CA ALA A 340 -0.86 -32.84 13.83
C ALA A 340 -2.26 -33.15 14.39
N ALA A 341 -2.81 -34.32 14.05
CA ALA A 341 -4.10 -34.79 14.54
C ALA A 341 -4.11 -35.01 16.07
N ALA A 342 -3.01 -35.51 16.63
CA ALA A 342 -2.84 -35.71 18.06
C ALA A 342 -2.46 -34.43 18.83
N ARG A 343 -2.16 -33.33 18.13
CA ARG A 343 -1.58 -32.10 18.70
C ARG A 343 -0.31 -32.37 19.51
N ASP A 344 0.50 -33.32 19.06
CA ASP A 344 1.71 -33.80 19.74
C ASP A 344 2.89 -32.84 19.51
N LEU A 345 2.95 -31.79 20.33
CA LEU A 345 4.01 -30.78 20.21
C LEU A 345 5.43 -31.38 20.40
N PRO A 346 5.70 -32.22 21.42
CA PRO A 346 6.99 -32.90 21.53
C PRO A 346 7.35 -33.74 20.29
N GLY A 347 6.37 -34.46 19.73
CA GLY A 347 6.54 -35.23 18.51
C GLY A 347 6.88 -34.35 17.31
N PHE A 348 6.22 -33.19 17.18
CA PHE A 348 6.49 -32.22 16.13
C PHE A 348 7.89 -31.62 16.25
N VAL A 349 8.29 -31.15 17.44
CA VAL A 349 9.62 -30.58 17.69
C VAL A 349 10.74 -31.60 17.41
N ALA A 350 10.47 -32.89 17.63
CA ALA A 350 11.41 -33.96 17.28
C ALA A 350 11.58 -34.18 15.76
N LEU A 351 10.67 -33.67 14.93
CA LEU A 351 10.82 -33.65 13.47
C LEU A 351 11.68 -32.48 12.97
N LEU A 352 11.83 -31.41 13.75
CA LEU A 352 12.63 -30.25 13.34
C LEU A 352 14.13 -30.60 13.27
N THR A 353 14.83 -30.04 12.28
CA THR A 353 16.29 -29.92 12.33
C THR A 353 16.71 -29.00 13.49
N ASP A 354 17.99 -29.03 13.86
CA ASP A 354 18.48 -28.16 14.94
C ASP A 354 18.57 -26.68 14.52
N ASP A 355 18.63 -26.44 13.21
CA ASP A 355 18.75 -25.16 12.52
C ASP A 355 17.48 -24.74 11.76
N VAL A 356 16.32 -25.31 12.13
CA VAL A 356 15.03 -25.03 11.44
C VAL A 356 14.77 -23.53 11.24
N LEU A 357 14.41 -23.14 10.03
CA LEU A 357 14.09 -21.75 9.71
C LEU A 357 12.61 -21.42 9.94
N VAL A 358 12.34 -20.23 10.47
CA VAL A 358 10.98 -19.67 10.66
C VAL A 358 10.76 -18.34 9.93
N SER A 359 11.83 -17.73 9.39
CA SER A 359 11.82 -16.51 8.57
C SER A 359 13.05 -16.45 7.64
N PHE A 360 13.03 -15.60 6.62
CA PHE A 360 14.14 -15.42 5.65
C PHE A 360 15.30 -14.53 6.16
N GLY A 361 15.30 -14.13 7.45
CA GLY A 361 16.37 -13.31 8.04
C GLY A 361 16.73 -13.66 9.49
N GLY A 362 16.20 -14.77 10.01
CA GLY A 362 16.41 -15.22 11.39
C GLY A 362 17.72 -15.98 11.61
N ASN A 363 18.03 -16.26 12.88
CA ASN A 363 19.17 -17.13 13.23
C ASN A 363 18.80 -18.62 13.13
N GLY A 364 17.50 -18.91 13.06
CA GLY A 364 16.95 -20.26 12.99
C GLY A 364 17.00 -21.01 14.31
N GLY A 365 16.61 -22.28 14.24
CA GLY A 365 16.65 -23.24 15.32
C GLY A 365 15.38 -23.31 16.17
N LYS A 366 15.31 -24.37 16.98
CA LYS A 366 14.09 -24.77 17.72
C LYS A 366 13.62 -23.73 18.74
N ALA A 367 14.55 -22.95 19.31
CA ALA A 367 14.21 -21.90 20.27
C ALA A 367 13.48 -20.74 19.58
N GLU A 368 14.05 -20.23 18.49
CA GLU A 368 13.43 -19.17 17.67
C GLU A 368 12.09 -19.63 17.11
N PHE A 369 12.01 -20.86 16.61
CA PHE A 369 10.76 -21.47 16.16
C PHE A 369 9.68 -21.47 17.26
N SER A 370 10.05 -21.87 18.49
CA SER A 370 9.11 -21.94 19.61
C SER A 370 8.63 -20.56 20.05
N GLU A 371 9.51 -19.56 20.00
CA GLU A 371 9.20 -18.17 20.33
C GLU A 371 8.27 -17.54 19.29
N TYR A 372 8.58 -17.67 18.00
CA TYR A 372 7.78 -17.15 16.89
C TYR A 372 6.33 -17.63 16.96
N TRP A 373 6.15 -18.94 17.11
CA TRP A 373 4.82 -19.56 17.21
C TRP A 373 4.19 -19.46 18.61
N ARG A 374 4.89 -18.86 19.58
CA ARG A 374 4.45 -18.70 20.98
C ARG A 374 3.92 -20.03 21.56
N LEU A 375 4.70 -21.10 21.37
CA LEU A 375 4.29 -22.47 21.68
C LEU A 375 4.13 -22.73 23.19
N ASP A 376 4.60 -21.81 24.02
CA ASP A 376 4.37 -21.77 25.47
C ASP A 376 2.93 -21.34 25.83
N SER A 377 2.26 -20.61 24.95
CA SER A 377 0.89 -20.12 25.13
C SER A 377 -0.18 -20.97 24.44
N ASP A 378 -1.40 -21.02 25.00
CA ASP A 378 -2.53 -21.71 24.36
C ASP A 378 -2.93 -21.09 23.03
N THR A 379 -2.92 -19.76 22.93
CA THR A 379 -3.26 -19.05 21.70
C THR A 379 -2.24 -19.33 20.60
N GLY A 380 -0.94 -19.26 20.92
CA GLY A 380 0.12 -19.60 19.96
C GLY A 380 0.02 -21.04 19.48
N ARG A 381 -0.19 -22.00 20.39
CA ARG A 381 -0.44 -23.40 20.02
C ARG A 381 -1.66 -23.56 19.11
N LYS A 382 -2.78 -22.91 19.41
CA LYS A 382 -3.98 -22.97 18.55
C LYS A 382 -3.70 -22.43 17.15
N THR A 383 -3.01 -21.30 17.04
CA THR A 383 -2.61 -20.72 15.76
C THR A 383 -1.68 -21.65 14.99
N PHE A 384 -0.61 -22.13 15.63
CA PHE A 384 0.34 -23.07 15.03
C PHE A 384 -0.36 -24.32 14.45
N TRP A 385 -1.23 -24.95 15.23
CA TRP A 385 -1.93 -26.16 14.80
C TRP A 385 -2.93 -25.88 13.67
N ALA A 386 -3.65 -24.76 13.73
CA ALA A 386 -4.57 -24.37 12.65
C ALA A 386 -3.81 -24.12 11.33
N THR A 387 -2.65 -23.47 11.41
CA THR A 387 -1.78 -23.24 10.26
C THR A 387 -1.22 -24.56 9.71
N LEU A 388 -0.70 -25.45 10.56
CA LEU A 388 -0.20 -26.75 10.12
C LEU A 388 -1.31 -27.59 9.46
N ASP A 389 -2.52 -27.62 10.03
CA ASP A 389 -3.65 -28.35 9.43
C ASP A 389 -3.99 -27.80 8.04
N ARG A 390 -4.05 -26.48 7.89
CA ARG A 390 -4.30 -25.82 6.59
C ARG A 390 -3.23 -26.21 5.59
N LEU A 391 -1.96 -26.19 6.00
CA LEU A 391 -0.82 -26.54 5.15
C LEU A 391 -0.86 -28.00 4.69
N LEU A 392 -1.12 -28.93 5.61
CA LEU A 392 -1.20 -30.37 5.33
C LEU A 392 -2.43 -30.73 4.47
N ALA A 393 -3.51 -29.96 4.54
CA ALA A 393 -4.70 -30.15 3.72
C ALA A 393 -4.43 -29.91 2.23
N GLN A 394 -3.43 -29.09 1.90
CA GLN A 394 -3.07 -28.80 0.52
C GLN A 394 -2.32 -29.95 -0.15
N GLY A 395 -1.61 -30.77 0.63
CA GLY A 395 -0.77 -31.86 0.13
C GLY A 395 0.68 -31.45 -0.07
N ALA A 396 1.50 -32.42 -0.49
CA ALA A 396 2.95 -32.30 -0.50
C ALA A 396 3.53 -32.59 -1.89
N TRP A 397 4.61 -31.90 -2.25
CA TRP A 397 5.41 -32.17 -3.44
C TRP A 397 6.73 -32.81 -3.04
N ILE A 398 7.15 -33.88 -3.74
CA ILE A 398 8.47 -34.46 -3.54
C ILE A 398 9.43 -34.04 -4.65
N GLU A 399 10.55 -33.46 -4.25
CA GLU A 399 11.67 -33.12 -5.12
C GLU A 399 12.70 -34.23 -4.98
N ALA A 400 13.08 -34.84 -6.11
CA ALA A 400 14.15 -35.80 -6.12
C ALA A 400 15.47 -35.10 -5.76
N GLY A 401 16.24 -35.68 -4.86
CA GLY A 401 17.61 -35.27 -4.62
C GLY A 401 18.45 -35.50 -5.87
N GLY A 402 19.53 -34.74 -6.01
CA GLY A 402 20.36 -34.75 -7.21
C GLY A 402 21.74 -34.16 -6.95
N GLN A 403 22.40 -33.76 -8.03
CA GLN A 403 23.59 -32.92 -7.99
C GLN A 403 23.29 -31.61 -8.71
N ASP A 404 23.76 -30.51 -8.16
CA ASP A 404 23.73 -29.22 -8.84
C ASP A 404 24.82 -29.12 -9.94
N ASP A 405 24.89 -27.98 -10.62
CA ASP A 405 25.84 -27.73 -11.70
C ASP A 405 27.32 -27.74 -11.23
N ASP A 406 27.54 -27.52 -9.93
CA ASP A 406 28.86 -27.58 -9.29
C ASP A 406 29.23 -29.01 -8.84
N GLY A 407 28.29 -29.96 -8.97
CA GLY A 407 28.45 -31.36 -8.61
C GLY A 407 28.13 -31.66 -7.14
N ASP A 408 27.67 -30.67 -6.38
CA ASP A 408 27.29 -30.84 -4.98
C ASP A 408 25.95 -31.57 -4.90
N SER A 409 25.92 -32.63 -4.07
CA SER A 409 24.73 -33.44 -3.91
C SER A 409 23.74 -32.76 -2.97
N PHE A 410 22.48 -32.65 -3.38
CA PHE A 410 21.39 -32.20 -2.52
C PHE A 410 20.43 -33.36 -2.20
N PRO A 411 19.92 -33.43 -0.96
CA PRO A 411 19.00 -34.48 -0.53
C PRO A 411 17.62 -34.36 -1.17
N GLN A 412 16.80 -35.41 -1.04
CA GLN A 412 15.38 -35.33 -1.38
C GLN A 412 14.68 -34.33 -0.46
N ARG A 413 13.68 -33.61 -1.00
CA ARG A 413 12.87 -32.64 -0.25
C ARG A 413 11.38 -32.90 -0.42
N ILE A 414 10.61 -32.56 0.60
CA ILE A 414 9.15 -32.51 0.58
C ILE A 414 8.72 -31.08 0.90
N THR A 415 7.91 -30.51 0.04
CA THR A 415 7.42 -29.13 0.15
C THR A 415 5.91 -29.11 0.37
N TYR A 416 5.49 -28.34 1.36
CA TYR A 416 4.09 -28.04 1.65
C TYR A 416 3.88 -26.51 1.60
N PRO A 417 2.83 -26.00 0.92
CA PRO A 417 1.92 -26.77 0.07
C PRO A 417 2.61 -27.19 -1.24
N TRP A 418 2.18 -28.29 -1.84
CA TRP A 418 2.84 -28.86 -3.04
C TRP A 418 3.00 -27.87 -4.20
N PHE A 419 2.04 -26.97 -4.37
CA PHE A 419 2.01 -26.05 -5.51
C PHE A 419 3.13 -25.00 -5.44
N PHE A 420 3.73 -24.76 -4.27
CA PHE A 420 4.88 -23.86 -4.13
C PHE A 420 6.09 -24.40 -4.90
N ALA A 421 6.40 -25.69 -4.74
CA ALA A 421 7.48 -26.35 -5.49
C ALA A 421 7.13 -26.57 -6.97
N ALA A 422 5.85 -26.60 -7.31
CA ALA A 422 5.39 -26.75 -8.69
C ALA A 422 5.27 -25.42 -9.45
N TRP A 423 5.55 -24.29 -8.79
CA TRP A 423 5.33 -22.98 -9.37
C TRP A 423 6.33 -22.68 -10.49
N PRO A 424 5.88 -22.14 -11.65
CA PRO A 424 6.79 -21.76 -12.72
C PRO A 424 7.73 -20.63 -12.30
N GLY A 425 9.04 -20.82 -12.42
CA GLY A 425 10.04 -19.83 -12.02
C GLY A 425 10.07 -18.54 -12.85
N ASP A 426 9.37 -18.50 -13.99
CA ASP A 426 9.21 -17.32 -14.85
C ASP A 426 7.92 -16.53 -14.57
N VAL A 427 7.14 -16.95 -13.57
CA VAL A 427 5.91 -16.28 -13.14
C VAL A 427 6.09 -15.70 -11.76
N ASP A 428 5.74 -14.43 -11.62
CA ASP A 428 5.79 -13.71 -10.36
C ASP A 428 4.97 -14.40 -9.26
N ALA A 429 5.69 -14.88 -8.25
CA ALA A 429 5.15 -15.62 -7.13
C ALA A 429 4.57 -14.70 -6.04
N GLU A 430 5.05 -13.45 -5.93
CA GLU A 430 4.64 -12.51 -4.88
C GLU A 430 3.18 -12.09 -5.05
N ASN A 431 2.71 -12.10 -6.29
CA ASN A 431 1.36 -11.72 -6.66
C ASN A 431 0.46 -12.92 -6.98
N ALA A 432 0.93 -14.13 -6.66
CA ALA A 432 0.24 -15.36 -6.93
C ALA A 432 -0.61 -15.84 -5.76
N PHE A 433 -1.77 -16.39 -6.08
CA PHE A 433 -2.67 -17.03 -5.14
C PHE A 433 -3.15 -18.36 -5.71
N ILE A 434 -3.49 -19.28 -4.83
CA ILE A 434 -4.20 -20.52 -5.18
C ILE A 434 -5.62 -20.41 -4.67
N ALA A 435 -6.57 -20.54 -5.58
CA ALA A 435 -7.98 -20.54 -5.25
C ALA A 435 -8.43 -21.86 -4.58
N ASP A 436 -9.39 -21.80 -3.67
CA ASP A 436 -9.99 -23.00 -3.10
C ASP A 436 -10.80 -23.80 -4.14
N GLU A 437 -11.19 -25.04 -3.82
CA GLU A 437 -11.89 -25.93 -4.76
C GLU A 437 -13.19 -25.34 -5.34
N ASP A 438 -13.86 -24.45 -4.62
CA ASP A 438 -15.16 -23.88 -5.00
C ASP A 438 -15.15 -22.35 -5.16
N ALA A 439 -13.97 -21.74 -5.18
CA ALA A 439 -13.82 -20.29 -5.28
C ALA A 439 -14.56 -19.72 -6.51
N ALA A 440 -15.35 -18.66 -6.30
CA ALA A 440 -16.10 -17.99 -7.35
C ALA A 440 -15.34 -16.76 -7.86
N LEU A 441 -15.02 -16.74 -9.15
CA LEU A 441 -14.62 -15.52 -9.84
C LEU A 441 -15.88 -14.73 -10.19
N ARG A 442 -15.96 -13.48 -9.76
CA ARG A 442 -17.15 -12.62 -9.94
C ARG A 442 -16.84 -11.38 -10.75
N ALA A 443 -17.88 -10.80 -11.34
CA ALA A 443 -17.77 -9.58 -12.15
C ALA A 443 -17.51 -8.30 -11.33
N ALA A 444 -17.82 -8.32 -10.03
CA ALA A 444 -17.67 -7.20 -9.11
C ALA A 444 -17.39 -7.71 -7.68
N PRO A 445 -16.80 -6.90 -6.79
CA PRO A 445 -16.39 -7.31 -5.44
C PRO A 445 -17.56 -7.37 -4.45
N HIS A 446 -18.58 -8.17 -4.73
CA HIS A 446 -19.69 -8.42 -3.80
C HIS A 446 -20.41 -9.73 -4.11
N ASP A 447 -21.11 -10.31 -3.13
CA ASP A 447 -21.72 -11.65 -3.25
C ASP A 447 -22.85 -11.77 -4.27
N GLY A 448 -23.55 -10.66 -4.50
CA GLY A 448 -24.60 -10.58 -5.51
C GLY A 448 -24.08 -10.49 -6.95
N ALA A 449 -22.77 -10.30 -7.16
CA ALA A 449 -22.21 -10.11 -8.48
C ALA A 449 -22.29 -11.41 -9.30
N PRO A 450 -22.56 -11.34 -10.61
CA PRO A 450 -22.55 -12.51 -11.48
C PRO A 450 -21.24 -13.31 -11.33
N VAL A 451 -21.36 -14.63 -11.18
CA VAL A 451 -20.22 -15.54 -11.19
C VAL A 451 -19.78 -15.74 -12.64
N LEU A 452 -18.56 -15.32 -12.94
CA LEU A 452 -17.92 -15.47 -14.24
C LEU A 452 -17.39 -16.89 -14.44
N ALA A 453 -16.76 -17.45 -13.40
CA ALA A 453 -16.17 -18.79 -13.43
C ALA A 453 -16.06 -19.38 -12.01
N ARG A 454 -15.88 -20.70 -11.94
CA ARG A 454 -15.44 -21.41 -10.73
C ARG A 454 -13.97 -21.79 -10.90
N LEU A 455 -13.18 -21.64 -9.85
CA LEU A 455 -11.72 -21.70 -9.89
C LEU A 455 -11.16 -22.85 -9.04
N PRO A 456 -11.46 -24.12 -9.37
CA PRO A 456 -11.07 -25.23 -8.50
C PRO A 456 -9.56 -25.38 -8.45
N ARG A 457 -8.92 -24.95 -7.34
CA ARG A 457 -7.45 -25.00 -7.18
C ARG A 457 -6.69 -24.30 -8.30
N ALA A 458 -7.31 -23.27 -8.89
CA ALA A 458 -6.68 -22.51 -9.94
C ALA A 458 -5.60 -21.59 -9.36
N ALA A 459 -4.45 -21.55 -10.02
CA ALA A 459 -3.49 -20.46 -9.83
C ALA A 459 -4.10 -19.17 -10.41
N VAL A 460 -4.16 -18.13 -9.60
CA VAL A 460 -4.61 -16.80 -10.01
C VAL A 460 -3.55 -15.78 -9.66
N LEU A 461 -3.47 -14.72 -10.46
CA LEU A 461 -2.54 -13.61 -10.23
C LEU A 461 -3.32 -12.38 -9.82
N ARG A 462 -2.83 -11.61 -8.84
CA ARG A 462 -3.38 -10.29 -8.54
C ARG A 462 -3.27 -9.41 -9.78
N ALA A 463 -4.40 -8.84 -10.19
CA ALA A 463 -4.50 -8.08 -11.43
C ALA A 463 -3.78 -6.72 -11.39
N SER A 464 -3.59 -6.16 -10.20
CA SER A 464 -3.01 -4.84 -9.91
C SER A 464 -1.70 -4.91 -9.11
N ALA A 465 -0.93 -5.95 -9.37
CA ALA A 465 0.42 -6.10 -8.90
C ALA A 465 1.38 -5.22 -9.72
N GLU A 466 1.56 -3.96 -9.34
CA GLU A 466 2.78 -3.25 -9.75
C GLU A 466 3.56 -2.83 -8.51
N GLU A 467 4.88 -3.04 -8.60
CA GLU A 467 5.89 -2.89 -7.55
C GLU A 467 5.75 -1.56 -6.81
N GLY A 468 5.66 -1.64 -5.48
CA GLY A 468 5.83 -0.49 -4.60
C GLY A 468 4.56 0.19 -4.10
N ASN A 469 3.38 -0.25 -4.52
CA ASN A 469 2.13 0.18 -3.88
C ASN A 469 1.58 -0.94 -3.01
N GLU A 470 1.65 -0.75 -1.68
CA GLU A 470 0.60 -1.26 -0.81
C GLU A 470 -0.71 -0.88 -1.48
N VAL A 471 -1.41 -1.87 -2.06
CA VAL A 471 -2.74 -1.65 -2.65
C VAL A 471 -3.65 -1.29 -1.49
N SER A 472 -3.58 0.00 -1.17
CA SER A 472 -4.24 0.75 -0.12
C SER A 472 -5.74 0.54 -0.27
N GLU A 473 -6.36 0.08 0.82
CA GLU A 473 -7.63 0.55 1.44
C GLU A 473 -8.87 0.85 0.58
N TRP A 474 -8.84 0.69 -0.74
CA TRP A 474 -9.88 1.16 -1.67
C TRP A 474 -10.64 0.03 -2.39
N LEU A 475 -10.27 -1.23 -2.19
CA LEU A 475 -11.12 -2.38 -2.52
C LEU A 475 -12.00 -2.69 -1.29
N ASP A 476 -13.24 -3.09 -1.53
CA ASP A 476 -14.14 -3.56 -0.47
C ASP A 476 -13.40 -4.60 0.38
N PRO A 477 -13.24 -4.39 1.70
CA PRO A 477 -12.44 -5.26 2.55
C PRO A 477 -12.88 -6.72 2.38
N GLY A 478 -11.96 -7.54 1.86
CA GLY A 478 -12.19 -8.97 1.64
C GLY A 478 -12.35 -9.41 0.18
N TRP A 479 -12.20 -8.53 -0.82
CA TRP A 479 -12.15 -8.93 -2.24
C TRP A 479 -10.80 -8.63 -2.89
N LEU A 480 -10.36 -9.56 -3.75
CA LEU A 480 -9.16 -9.44 -4.55
C LEU A 480 -9.53 -9.44 -6.03
N GLU A 481 -9.06 -8.45 -6.77
CA GLU A 481 -9.10 -8.47 -8.23
C GLU A 481 -7.98 -9.39 -8.75
N VAL A 482 -8.36 -10.41 -9.50
CA VAL A 482 -7.43 -11.45 -9.97
C VAL A 482 -7.62 -11.76 -11.45
N VAL A 483 -6.56 -12.27 -12.06
CA VAL A 483 -6.54 -12.88 -13.38
C VAL A 483 -6.51 -14.39 -13.18
N ALA A 484 -7.60 -15.05 -13.59
CA ALA A 484 -7.73 -16.50 -13.56
C ALA A 484 -7.20 -17.16 -14.85
N PRO A 485 -7.05 -18.50 -14.88
CA PRO A 485 -6.71 -19.23 -16.10
C PRO A 485 -7.69 -18.92 -17.25
N GLY A 486 -7.20 -18.88 -18.48
CA GLY A 486 -7.95 -18.38 -19.63
C GLY A 486 -8.12 -16.85 -19.62
N ARG A 487 -7.39 -16.16 -18.75
CA ARG A 487 -7.31 -14.69 -18.62
C ARG A 487 -8.63 -14.01 -18.21
N ALA A 488 -9.52 -14.73 -17.54
CA ALA A 488 -10.71 -14.12 -16.98
C ALA A 488 -10.31 -13.16 -15.85
N LEU A 489 -10.60 -11.87 -16.04
CA LEU A 489 -10.45 -10.85 -15.01
C LEU A 489 -11.73 -10.82 -14.17
N GLY A 490 -11.58 -10.80 -12.85
CA GLY A 490 -12.71 -10.66 -11.95
C GLY A 490 -12.27 -10.56 -10.50
N PHE A 491 -13.22 -10.74 -9.59
CA PHE A 491 -13.02 -10.61 -8.15
C PHE A 491 -13.26 -11.95 -7.46
N VAL A 492 -12.36 -12.31 -6.55
CA VAL A 492 -12.50 -13.46 -5.65
C VAL A 492 -12.51 -12.96 -4.21
N ARG A 493 -13.16 -13.68 -3.30
CA ARG A 493 -13.01 -13.36 -1.88
C ARG A 493 -11.59 -13.69 -1.44
N GLN A 494 -11.02 -12.84 -0.59
CA GLN A 494 -9.68 -13.04 -0.03
C GLN A 494 -9.60 -14.32 0.80
N GLU A 495 -10.70 -14.73 1.44
CA GLU A 495 -10.79 -15.97 2.20
C GLU A 495 -10.89 -17.23 1.34
N ASP A 496 -11.26 -17.09 0.06
CA ASP A 496 -11.37 -18.20 -0.91
C ASP A 496 -10.05 -18.45 -1.67
N VAL A 497 -8.99 -17.72 -1.33
CA VAL A 497 -7.68 -17.88 -1.95
C VAL A 497 -6.58 -17.85 -0.90
N MET A 498 -5.49 -18.55 -1.17
CA MET A 498 -4.30 -18.57 -0.32
C MET A 498 -3.12 -17.97 -1.09
N PRO A 499 -2.40 -16.98 -0.52
CA PRO A 499 -1.20 -16.46 -1.15
C PRO A 499 -0.16 -17.58 -1.32
N LEU A 500 0.50 -17.62 -2.47
CA LEU A 500 1.49 -18.63 -2.80
C LEU A 500 2.68 -18.60 -1.83
N LEU A 501 3.08 -17.38 -1.43
CA LEU A 501 4.20 -17.11 -0.53
C LEU A 501 3.75 -16.89 0.93
N ASP A 502 2.58 -17.38 1.31
CA ASP A 502 2.17 -17.42 2.71
C ASP A 502 3.00 -18.49 3.47
N THR A 503 2.35 -19.28 4.31
CA THR A 503 3.04 -20.27 5.13
C THR A 503 3.50 -21.46 4.28
N ARG A 504 4.77 -21.82 4.43
CA ARG A 504 5.43 -22.93 3.72
C ARG A 504 6.23 -23.77 4.69
N MET A 505 6.31 -25.07 4.44
CA MET A 505 7.12 -26.00 5.20
C MET A 505 7.91 -26.89 4.26
N LEU A 506 9.20 -27.02 4.56
CA LEU A 506 10.14 -27.85 3.82
C LEU A 506 10.68 -28.92 4.76
N ALA A 507 10.66 -30.17 4.29
CA ALA A 507 11.28 -31.29 4.95
C ALA A 507 12.33 -31.92 4.04
N VAL A 508 13.42 -32.38 4.63
CA VAL A 508 14.60 -32.90 3.94
C VAL A 508 14.94 -34.30 4.42
N GLU A 509 15.35 -35.17 3.52
CA GLU A 509 15.84 -36.51 3.87
C GLU A 509 17.26 -36.40 4.43
N THR A 510 17.44 -36.75 5.71
CA THR A 510 18.74 -36.80 6.37
C THR A 510 19.22 -38.24 6.54
N GLY A 511 20.48 -38.44 6.95
CA GLY A 511 20.99 -39.76 7.31
C GLY A 511 20.24 -40.45 8.47
N THR A 512 19.40 -39.71 9.21
CA THR A 512 18.56 -40.23 10.30
C THR A 512 17.07 -40.30 9.94
N GLY A 513 16.72 -40.03 8.67
CA GLY A 513 15.36 -39.93 8.18
C GLY A 513 14.93 -38.50 7.91
N TRP A 514 13.66 -38.32 7.58
CA TRP A 514 13.08 -37.03 7.21
C TRP A 514 12.98 -36.06 8.41
N LYS A 515 13.39 -34.80 8.18
CA LYS A 515 13.35 -33.71 9.16
C LYS A 515 12.82 -32.44 8.52
N ILE A 516 12.13 -31.59 9.29
CA ILE A 516 11.64 -30.28 8.86
C ILE A 516 12.79 -29.28 8.99
N GLU A 517 13.25 -28.74 7.87
CA GLU A 517 14.34 -27.75 7.81
C GLU A 517 13.81 -26.31 7.78
N ALA A 518 12.56 -26.12 7.36
CA ALA A 518 11.92 -24.81 7.39
C ALA A 518 10.42 -24.93 7.62
N PHE A 519 9.86 -24.01 8.37
CA PHE A 519 8.43 -23.75 8.47
C PHE A 519 8.25 -22.26 8.66
N VAL A 520 8.15 -21.58 7.52
CA VAL A 520 8.16 -20.13 7.39
C VAL A 520 6.73 -19.63 7.23
N ALA A 521 6.38 -18.55 7.92
CA ALA A 521 5.11 -17.86 7.74
C ALA A 521 5.36 -16.46 7.17
N GLY A 522 5.01 -16.27 5.89
CA GLY A 522 5.30 -15.06 5.10
C GLY A 522 6.66 -15.13 4.39
N ASP A 523 6.97 -14.10 3.60
CA ASP A 523 8.34 -13.78 3.13
C ASP A 523 8.93 -12.63 3.97
#